data_AF-A0A485A432-F1
#
_entry.id   AF-A0A485A432-F1
#
_cell.length_a   1.000
_cell.length_b   1.000
_cell.length_c   1.000
_cell.angle_alpha   90.00
_cell.angle_beta   90.00
_cell.angle_gamma   90.00
#
_symmetry.space_group_name_H-M   'P 1'
#
loop_
_entity.id
_entity.type
_entity.pdbx_description
1 polymer ?
#
loop_
_entity_poly.entity_id
_entity_poly.type
_entity_poly.pdbx_seq_one_letter_code
_entity_poly.pdbx_strand_id
1 'polypeptide(L)' 'MNGREVPIVGRVAMDMICVDLGPEAEDKTGDTVIMWGQGLPVERIAEITKVSAYELITRLTSRVAMKYID' A
#
# COMPACT_ATOMS: atom_id res chain seq x y z
N MET A 1 6.01 -5.28 0.07
CA MET A 1 6.00 -6.35 1.10
C MET A 1 7.43 -6.59 1.55
N ASN A 2 7.77 -6.49 2.84
CA ASN A 2 9.15 -6.75 3.33
C ASN A 2 10.27 -6.05 2.51
N GLY A 3 10.03 -4.82 2.04
CA GLY A 3 10.94 -4.06 1.18
C GLY A 3 10.91 -4.37 -0.33
N ARG A 4 10.21 -5.43 -0.77
CA ARG A 4 10.02 -5.75 -2.19
C ARG A 4 8.71 -5.18 -2.74
N GLU A 5 8.71 -4.72 -3.99
CA GLU A 5 7.49 -4.31 -4.70
C GLU A 5 6.72 -5.54 -5.20
N VAL A 6 5.42 -5.60 -4.94
CA VAL A 6 4.52 -6.67 -5.40
C VAL A 6 3.26 -6.06 -6.02
N PRO A 7 2.72 -6.63 -7.11
CA PRO A 7 1.53 -6.07 -7.77
C PRO A 7 0.25 -6.42 -7.00
N ILE A 8 -0.71 -5.49 -7.02
CA ILE A 8 -2.09 -5.75 -6.60
C ILE A 8 -2.77 -6.60 -7.65
N VAL A 9 -3.46 -7.66 -7.23
CA VAL A 9 -4.24 -8.55 -8.10
C VAL A 9 -5.70 -8.58 -7.67
N GLY A 10 -6.60 -8.46 -8.65
CA GLY A 10 -8.04 -8.35 -8.37
C GLY A 10 -8.48 -6.92 -7.99
N ARG A 11 -9.70 -6.80 -7.46
CA ARG A 11 -10.26 -5.51 -7.02
C ARG A 11 -9.89 -5.24 -5.57
N VAL A 12 -9.62 -3.98 -5.26
CA VAL A 12 -9.53 -3.48 -3.87
C VAL A 12 -10.91 -3.60 -3.22
N ALA A 13 -10.99 -4.35 -2.12
CA ALA A 13 -12.21 -4.46 -1.32
C ALA A 13 -12.25 -3.35 -0.26
N MET A 14 -13.33 -3.30 0.53
CA MET A 14 -13.49 -2.28 1.57
C MET A 14 -12.37 -2.37 2.63
N ASP A 15 -11.98 -3.60 2.99
CA ASP A 15 -11.08 -3.86 4.12
C ASP A 15 -9.84 -4.69 3.75
N MET A 16 -9.76 -5.16 2.51
CA MET A 16 -8.71 -6.10 2.06
C MET A 16 -8.22 -5.77 0.66
N ILE A 17 -6.94 -6.03 0.43
CA ILE A 17 -6.28 -5.92 -0.87
C ILE A 17 -5.50 -7.21 -1.08
N CYS A 18 -5.66 -7.83 -2.25
CA CYS A 18 -4.87 -9.00 -2.64
C CYS A 18 -3.65 -8.55 -3.45
N VAL A 19 -2.50 -9.14 -3.15
CA VAL A 19 -1.25 -8.94 -3.88
C VAL A 19 -0.71 -10.30 -4.31
N ASP A 20 -0.03 -10.33 -5.46
CA ASP A 20 0.67 -11.54 -5.88
C ASP A 20 2.07 -11.55 -5.28
N LEU A 21 2.32 -12.51 -4.40
CA LEU A 21 3.61 -12.66 -3.72
C LEU A 21 4.62 -13.43 -4.57
N GLY A 22 4.16 -14.21 -5.55
CA GLY A 22 4.97 -15.16 -6.31
C GLY A 22 5.03 -16.56 -5.67
N PRO A 23 5.45 -17.59 -6.45
CA PRO A 23 5.42 -18.99 -6.02
C PRO A 23 6.45 -19.36 -4.95
N GLU A 24 7.55 -18.60 -4.84
CA GLU A 24 8.63 -18.82 -3.86
C GLU A 24 8.66 -17.73 -2.78
N ALA A 25 7.51 -17.13 -2.50
CA ALA A 25 7.39 -16.11 -1.46
C ALA A 25 7.60 -16.70 -0.07
N GLU A 26 8.47 -16.08 0.73
CA GLU A 26 8.72 -16.46 2.13
C GLU A 26 7.90 -15.62 3.13
N ASP A 27 7.06 -14.70 2.63
CA ASP A 27 6.30 -13.75 3.45
C ASP A 27 5.21 -14.45 4.25
N LYS A 28 5.00 -13.96 5.47
CA LYS A 28 4.11 -14.56 6.47
C LYS A 28 3.05 -13.58 6.93
N THR A 29 1.99 -14.13 7.51
CA THR A 29 0.97 -13.31 8.19
C THR A 29 1.62 -12.50 9.31
N GLY A 30 1.37 -11.20 9.33
CA GLY A 30 1.95 -10.26 10.30
C GLY A 30 3.14 -9.46 9.76
N ASP A 31 3.67 -9.82 8.60
CA ASP A 31 4.73 -9.08 7.92
C ASP A 31 4.26 -7.68 7.49
N THR A 32 5.22 -6.76 7.36
CA THR A 32 4.92 -5.35 7.13
C THR A 32 4.70 -5.03 5.64
N VAL A 33 3.62 -4.29 5.37
CA VAL A 33 3.26 -3.78 4.05
C VAL A 33 3.40 -2.26 4.04
N ILE A 34 3.95 -1.72 2.96
CA ILE A 34 4.00 -0.28 2.68
C ILE A 34 3.11 -0.04 1.45
N MET A 35 2.06 0.78 1.60
CA MET A 35 1.18 1.20 0.50
C MET A 35 1.77 2.39 -0.28
N TRP A 36 2.38 3.32 0.45
CA TRP A 36 3.27 4.37 -0.02
C TRP A 36 4.14 4.82 1.17
N GLY A 37 5.35 5.29 0.92
CA GLY A 37 6.32 5.65 1.96
C GLY A 37 7.76 5.50 1.48
N GLN A 38 8.65 5.08 2.38
CA GLN A 38 10.07 4.86 2.06
C GLN A 38 10.22 3.83 0.93
N GLY A 39 10.91 4.22 -0.14
CA GLY A 39 11.12 3.38 -1.33
C GLY A 39 9.93 3.31 -2.29
N LEU A 40 8.76 3.85 -1.93
CA LEU A 40 7.56 3.86 -2.78
C LEU A 40 6.81 5.20 -2.64
N PRO A 41 7.21 6.24 -3.42
CA PRO A 41 6.60 7.57 -3.33
C PRO A 41 5.11 7.55 -3.69
N VAL A 42 4.32 8.39 -3.02
CA VAL A 42 2.85 8.47 -3.22
C VAL A 42 2.49 8.94 -4.64
N GLU A 43 3.35 9.73 -5.26
CA GLU A 43 3.23 10.21 -6.63
C GLU A 43 3.23 9.04 -7.63
N ARG A 44 4.00 7.98 -7.37
CA ARG A 44 3.98 6.78 -8.20
C ARG A 44 2.65 6.04 -8.09
N ILE A 45 2.04 6.05 -6.91
CA ILE A 45 0.69 5.49 -6.71
C ILE A 45 -0.35 6.35 -7.42
N ALA A 46 -0.21 7.68 -7.38
CA ALA A 46 -1.08 8.62 -8.09
C ALA A 46 -1.05 8.36 -9.61
N GLU A 47 0.13 8.15 -10.20
CA GLU A 47 0.28 7.81 -11.63
C GLU A 47 -0.41 6.50 -11.99
N ILE A 48 -0.23 5.44 -11.18
CA ILE A 48 -0.82 4.11 -11.44
C ILE A 48 -2.34 4.14 -11.29
N THR A 49 -2.85 4.81 -10.26
CA THR A 49 -4.28 4.86 -9.92
C THR A 49 -5.04 5.92 -10.71
N LYS A 50 -4.35 6.86 -11.35
CA LYS A 50 -4.90 8.07 -11.97
C LYS A 50 -5.68 8.96 -10.98
N VAL A 51 -5.36 8.85 -9.70
CA VAL A 51 -5.90 9.67 -8.61
C VAL A 51 -4.87 10.72 -8.24
N SER A 52 -5.30 11.94 -7.89
CA SER A 52 -4.37 12.97 -7.45
C SER A 52 -3.64 12.56 -6.16
N ALA A 53 -2.33 12.81 -6.07
CA ALA A 53 -1.57 12.60 -4.84
C ALA A 53 -2.20 13.33 -3.65
N TYR A 54 -2.81 14.51 -3.88
CA TYR A 54 -3.55 15.25 -2.86
C TYR A 54 -4.74 14.45 -2.32
N GLU A 55 -5.50 13.80 -3.19
CA GLU A 55 -6.65 13.01 -2.75
C GLU A 55 -6.21 11.77 -1.97
N LEU A 56 -5.12 11.11 -2.40
CA LEU A 56 -4.57 9.94 -1.71
C LEU A 56 -4.16 10.25 -0.26
N ILE A 57 -3.55 11.41 -0.01
CA ILE A 57 -3.07 11.77 1.35
C ILE A 57 -4.14 12.41 2.22
N THR A 58 -5.15 13.07 1.63
CA THR A 58 -6.18 13.81 2.39
C THR A 58 -7.46 13.01 2.61
N ARG A 59 -7.83 12.10 1.70
CA ARG A 59 -9.10 11.35 1.73
C ARG A 59 -8.99 10.05 2.54
N LEU A 60 -8.21 10.06 3.62
CA LEU A 60 -8.10 8.94 4.54
C LEU A 60 -9.26 8.95 5.54
N THR A 61 -9.81 7.77 5.85
CA THR A 61 -10.89 7.65 6.84
C THR A 61 -10.33 7.60 8.27
N SER A 62 -11.18 7.89 9.25
CA SER A 62 -10.83 7.86 10.68
C SER A 62 -10.40 6.49 11.22
N ARG A 63 -10.53 5.42 10.43
CA ARG A 63 -10.08 4.07 10.80
C ARG A 63 -8.56 3.95 10.86
N VAL A 64 -7.83 4.79 10.11
CA VAL A 64 -6.37 4.74 10.07
C VAL A 64 -5.79 5.30 11.36
N ALA A 65 -4.96 4.49 12.05
CA ALA A 65 -4.26 4.94 13.24
C ALA A 65 -3.11 5.89 12.86
N MET A 66 -3.06 7.05 13.53
CA MET A 66 -2.01 8.05 13.33
C MET A 66 -0.88 7.84 14.34
N LYS A 67 0.36 7.77 13.85
CA LYS A 67 1.58 7.74 14.68
C LYS A 67 2.51 8.85 14.20
N TYR A 68 3.07 9.59 15.14
CA TYR A 68 4.03 10.66 14.88
C TYR A 68 5.39 10.16 15.33
N ILE A 69 6.35 10.23 14.42
CA ILE A 69 7.74 9.81 14.58
C ILE A 69 8.62 10.94 14.03
N ASP A 70 9.85 11.04 14.52
CA ASP A 70 10.79 12.12 14.19
C ASP A 70 11.30 12.09 12.73
#